data_AF-A0A8T4AJG5-F1
#
_entry.id   AF-A0A8T4AJG5-F1
#
_cell.length_a   1.000
_cell.length_b   1.000
_cell.length_c   1.000
_cell.angle_alpha   90.00
_cell.angle_beta   90.00
_cell.angle_gamma   90.00
#
_symmetry.space_group_name_H-M   'P 1'
#
loop_
_entity.id
_entity.type
_entity.pdbx_description
1 polymer ?
#
loop_
_entity_poly.entity_id
_entity_poly.type
_entity_poly.pdbx_seq_one_letter_code
_entity_poly.pdbx_strand_id
1 'polypeptide(L)'
;MILEEMNNRFPENAPGGVYTTGTRNMNGGWFGGCLDCGLPEAMAPELMTYCEDNQDDSYFIKQPTTPIEIGQAITATEVYCIEAVRYGRRDKKILCRIDPSVAGYKTSKTGNIIPSKNKWWQL
;
A
#
# COMPACT_ATOMS: atom_id res chain seq x y z
N MET A 1 -19.82 -0.08 -1.50
CA MET A 1 -18.54 0.15 -0.79
C MET A 1 -18.19 -1.19 -0.17
N ILE A 2 -17.34 -1.96 -0.85
CA ILE A 2 -17.21 -3.40 -0.59
C ILE A 2 -16.28 -3.58 0.60
N LEU A 3 -16.80 -4.17 1.68
CA LEU A 3 -16.07 -4.49 2.92
C LEU A 3 -14.77 -5.29 2.68
N GLU A 4 -14.66 -5.99 1.54
CA GLU A 4 -13.46 -6.76 1.16
C GLU A 4 -12.21 -5.89 0.90
N GLU A 5 -12.34 -4.62 0.47
CA GLU A 5 -11.17 -3.73 0.26
C GLU A 5 -10.49 -3.30 1.58
N MET A 6 -11.17 -3.50 2.73
CA MET A 6 -10.65 -3.18 4.07
C MET A 6 -10.01 -4.38 4.79
N ASN A 7 -10.20 -5.61 4.30
CA ASN A 7 -9.80 -6.82 5.04
C ASN A 7 -8.30 -7.11 5.02
N ASN A 8 -7.52 -6.43 4.17
CA ASN A 8 -6.09 -6.70 4.03
C ASN A 8 -5.25 -5.43 4.21
N ARG A 9 -5.62 -4.55 5.15
CA ARG A 9 -4.79 -3.38 5.52
C ARG A 9 -4.19 -3.61 6.89
N PHE A 10 -2.88 -3.47 7.00
CA PHE A 10 -2.21 -3.56 8.29
C PHE A 10 -2.76 -2.47 9.24
N PRO A 11 -3.14 -2.79 10.48
CA PRO A 11 -4.02 -1.93 11.28
C PRO A 11 -3.40 -0.59 11.68
N GLU A 12 -2.07 -0.50 11.73
CA GLU A 12 -1.30 0.63 12.21
C GLU A 12 -1.14 1.69 11.12
N ASN A 13 -1.54 1.40 9.88
CA ASN A 13 -1.53 2.38 8.80
C ASN A 13 -2.40 3.59 9.16
N ALA A 14 -1.81 4.78 9.01
CA ALA A 14 -2.54 6.03 8.98
C ALA A 14 -3.69 5.95 7.96
N PRO A 15 -4.93 6.34 8.32
CA PRO A 15 -6.07 6.22 7.43
C PRO A 15 -5.87 6.99 6.12
N GLY A 16 -5.91 6.29 4.99
CA GLY A 16 -5.78 6.98 3.71
C GLY A 16 -5.66 6.12 2.47
N GLY A 17 -5.04 6.74 1.45
CA GLY A 17 -4.95 6.20 0.10
C GLY A 17 -3.83 5.18 -0.05
N VAL A 18 -2.67 5.44 0.55
CA VAL A 18 -1.55 4.50 0.60
C VAL A 18 -1.59 3.70 1.90
N TYR A 19 -1.23 2.43 1.83
CA TYR A 19 -1.26 1.51 2.97
C TYR A 19 -0.38 0.29 2.72
N THR A 20 0.16 -0.29 3.78
CA THR A 20 0.71 -1.65 3.75
C THR A 20 -0.41 -2.68 3.95
N THR A 21 -0.32 -3.81 3.28
CA THR A 21 -1.23 -4.94 3.45
C THR A 21 -0.82 -5.82 4.61
N GLY A 22 -1.80 -6.32 5.35
CA GLY A 22 -1.61 -7.36 6.36
C GLY A 22 -2.69 -8.43 6.22
N THR A 23 -2.45 -9.60 6.80
CA THR A 23 -3.43 -10.71 6.84
C THR A 23 -3.67 -11.13 8.29
N ARG A 24 -4.85 -11.68 8.58
CA ARG A 24 -5.13 -12.26 9.89
C ARG A 24 -4.76 -13.74 9.93
N ASN A 25 -4.06 -14.16 10.97
CA ASN A 25 -3.82 -15.57 11.25
C ASN A 25 -5.09 -16.24 11.82
N MET A 26 -5.06 -17.58 11.97
CA MET A 26 -6.22 -18.37 12.44
C MET A 26 -6.72 -17.99 13.84
N ASN A 27 -5.86 -17.34 14.66
CA ASN A 27 -6.19 -16.90 16.00
C ASN A 27 -6.67 -15.43 16.04
N GLY A 28 -6.83 -14.79 14.86
CA GLY A 28 -7.26 -13.41 14.73
C GLY A 28 -6.16 -12.36 14.95
N GLY A 29 -4.92 -12.78 15.17
CA GLY A 29 -3.75 -11.89 15.21
C GLY A 29 -3.34 -11.43 13.81
N TRP A 30 -2.70 -10.27 13.72
CA TRP A 30 -2.20 -9.74 12.45
C TRP A 30 -0.83 -10.30 12.11
N PHE A 31 -0.61 -10.51 10.82
CA PHE A 31 0.66 -10.89 10.24
C PHE A 31 0.94 -9.96 9.07
N GLY A 32 2.09 -9.29 9.13
CA GLY A 32 2.52 -8.35 8.12
C GLY A 32 2.93 -9.00 6.81
N GLY A 33 3.02 -8.17 5.77
CA GLY A 33 3.60 -8.55 4.48
C GLY A 33 5.09 -8.20 4.35
N CYS A 34 5.80 -7.87 5.44
CA CYS A 34 7.19 -7.45 5.34
C CYS A 34 8.15 -8.64 5.26
N LEU A 35 9.23 -8.48 4.50
CA LEU A 35 10.40 -9.37 4.50
C LEU A 35 11.63 -8.71 5.15
N ASP A 36 11.42 -7.66 5.93
CA ASP A 36 12.46 -6.88 6.61
C ASP A 36 13.57 -6.39 5.65
N CYS A 37 13.16 -5.85 4.49
CA CYS A 37 14.10 -5.35 3.48
C CYS A 37 14.54 -3.89 3.72
N GLY A 38 13.81 -3.14 4.55
CA GLY A 38 14.05 -1.72 4.86
C GLY A 38 13.90 -0.73 3.69
N LEU A 39 13.49 -1.19 2.50
CA LEU A 39 13.44 -0.36 1.29
C LEU A 39 12.32 0.69 1.31
N PRO A 40 11.06 0.38 1.70
CA PRO A 40 10.00 1.38 1.74
C PRO A 40 10.29 2.53 2.70
N GLU A 41 10.82 2.22 3.88
CA GLU A 41 11.22 3.20 4.89
C GLU A 41 12.35 4.08 4.37
N ALA A 42 13.33 3.51 3.67
CA ALA A 42 14.40 4.30 3.05
C ALA A 42 13.89 5.24 1.95
N MET A 43 12.86 4.84 1.19
CA MET A 43 12.27 5.67 0.12
C MET A 43 11.30 6.73 0.64
N ALA A 44 10.64 6.46 1.75
CA ALA A 44 9.63 7.33 2.35
C ALA A 44 9.81 7.46 3.87
N PRO A 45 10.97 7.96 4.35
CA PRO A 45 11.36 7.90 5.76
C PRO A 45 10.45 8.71 6.69
N GLU A 46 9.84 9.77 6.17
CA GLU A 46 8.89 10.59 6.93
C GLU A 46 7.46 10.04 6.89
N LEU A 47 7.18 9.07 6.01
CA LEU A 47 5.82 8.53 5.81
C LEU A 47 5.67 7.14 6.38
N MET A 48 6.75 6.35 6.41
CA MET A 48 6.74 4.95 6.79
C MET A 48 7.72 4.65 7.91
N THR A 49 7.37 3.70 8.75
CA THR A 49 8.26 3.13 9.77
C THR A 49 8.09 1.62 9.80
N TYR A 50 9.05 0.95 10.43
CA TYR A 50 8.97 -0.46 10.78
C TYR A 50 8.34 -0.63 12.17
N CYS A 51 7.48 -1.64 12.33
CA CYS A 51 6.93 -2.08 13.62
C CYS A 51 7.80 -3.21 14.17
N GLU A 52 8.65 -2.90 15.15
CA GLU A 52 9.48 -3.91 15.84
C GLU A 52 8.65 -4.81 16.79
N ASP A 53 7.44 -4.40 17.15
CA ASP A 53 6.61 -5.08 18.14
C ASP A 53 5.66 -6.12 17.52
N ASN A 54 5.99 -7.41 17.70
CA ASN A 54 5.18 -8.63 17.48
C ASN A 54 4.47 -8.84 16.13
N GLN A 55 4.50 -7.86 15.23
CA GLN A 55 3.78 -7.88 13.96
C GLN A 55 4.71 -7.84 12.74
N ASP A 56 5.96 -7.43 12.93
CA ASP A 56 7.05 -7.39 11.95
C ASP A 56 6.59 -6.86 10.58
N ASP A 57 6.11 -5.61 10.54
CA ASP A 57 5.65 -4.99 9.30
C ASP A 57 6.04 -3.51 9.19
N SER A 58 6.18 -3.06 7.95
CA SER A 58 6.33 -1.66 7.60
C SER A 58 4.95 -1.03 7.44
N TYR A 59 4.71 0.17 7.94
CA TYR A 59 3.40 0.82 7.82
C TYR A 59 3.51 2.33 7.66
N PHE A 60 2.46 2.93 7.09
CA PHE A 60 2.40 4.38 6.97
C PHE A 60 2.03 5.03 8.30
N ILE A 61 2.90 5.88 8.85
CA ILE A 61 2.61 6.69 10.05
C ILE A 61 1.84 7.97 9.70
N LYS A 62 1.93 8.44 8.45
CA LYS A 62 1.12 9.54 7.92
C LYS A 62 0.89 9.37 6.41
N GLN A 63 -0.13 10.06 5.90
CA GLN A 63 -0.42 10.08 4.47
C GLN A 63 0.36 11.22 3.78
N PRO A 64 0.79 11.03 2.52
CA PRO A 64 1.47 12.08 1.77
C PRO A 64 0.53 13.24 1.48
N THR A 65 1.01 14.47 1.68
CA THR A 65 0.24 15.72 1.49
C THR A 65 0.89 16.67 0.48
N THR A 66 2.20 16.54 0.27
CA THR A 66 2.97 17.35 -0.68
C THR A 66 3.32 16.56 -1.94
N PRO A 67 3.62 17.23 -3.07
CA PRO A 67 4.07 16.54 -4.29
C PRO A 67 5.31 15.68 -4.09
N ILE A 68 6.22 16.08 -3.18
CA ILE A 68 7.43 15.34 -2.83
C ILE A 68 7.05 14.06 -2.07
N GLU A 69 6.24 14.18 -1.02
CA GLU A 69 5.76 13.04 -0.25
C GLU A 69 4.96 12.06 -1.13
N ILE A 70 4.16 12.56 -2.07
CA ILE A 70 3.44 11.72 -3.03
C ILE A 70 4.43 10.93 -3.90
N GLY A 71 5.52 11.56 -4.35
CA GLY A 71 6.58 10.88 -5.09
C GLY A 71 7.23 9.76 -4.27
N GLN A 72 7.60 10.05 -3.02
CA GLN A 72 8.18 9.08 -2.10
C GLN A 72 7.24 7.90 -1.83
N ALA A 73 5.95 8.17 -1.60
CA ALA A 73 4.96 7.12 -1.38
C ALA A 73 4.76 6.23 -2.61
N ILE A 74 4.78 6.80 -3.82
CA ILE A 74 4.76 6.02 -5.07
C ILE A 74 6.01 5.15 -5.16
N THR A 75 7.21 5.71 -4.95
CA THR A 75 8.44 4.93 -5.00
C THR A 75 8.46 3.81 -3.95
N ALA A 76 7.97 4.06 -2.73
CA ALA A 76 7.83 3.04 -1.69
C ALA A 76 6.93 1.88 -2.13
N THR A 77 5.88 2.13 -2.91
CA THR A 77 5.04 1.06 -3.48
C THR A 77 5.80 0.22 -4.51
N GLU A 78 6.72 0.81 -5.26
CA GLU A 78 7.40 0.18 -6.42
C GLU A 78 8.69 -0.56 -6.05
N VAL A 79 9.36 -0.19 -4.94
CA VAL A 79 10.59 -0.87 -4.49
C VAL A 79 10.34 -2.07 -3.57
N TYR A 80 9.08 -2.31 -3.21
CA TYR A 80 8.79 -3.27 -2.14
C TYR A 80 8.88 -4.72 -2.63
N CYS A 81 9.65 -5.52 -1.90
CA CYS A 81 10.07 -6.87 -2.29
C CYS A 81 8.91 -7.86 -2.55
N ILE A 82 7.72 -7.64 -1.97
CA ILE A 82 6.54 -8.48 -2.20
C ILE A 82 5.25 -7.70 -2.48
N GLU A 83 5.35 -6.47 -3.00
CA GLU A 83 4.19 -5.65 -3.43
C GLU A 83 3.09 -5.43 -2.36
N ALA A 84 3.43 -5.60 -1.08
CA ALA A 84 2.54 -5.37 0.05
C ALA A 84 2.32 -3.88 0.41
N VAL A 85 2.95 -2.90 -0.26
CA VAL A 85 2.66 -1.46 -0.13
C VAL A 85 1.79 -1.04 -1.32
N ARG A 86 0.61 -0.49 -1.08
CA ARG A 86 -0.44 -0.35 -2.10
C ARG A 86 -1.16 0.99 -2.06
N TYR A 87 -1.85 1.28 -3.16
CA TYR A 87 -2.73 2.45 -3.31
C TYR A 87 -4.18 2.07 -3.62
N GLY A 88 -5.12 2.52 -2.79
CA GLY A 88 -6.52 2.10 -2.84
C GLY A 88 -7.52 3.16 -3.31
N ARG A 89 -7.07 4.37 -3.66
CA ARG A 89 -7.97 5.47 -4.06
C ARG A 89 -8.01 5.67 -5.57
N ARG A 90 -8.94 6.52 -6.01
CA ARG A 90 -9.24 6.81 -7.42
C ARG A 90 -8.70 8.18 -7.87
N ASP A 91 -7.60 8.65 -7.29
CA ASP A 91 -6.97 9.89 -7.78
C ASP A 91 -6.26 9.63 -9.12
N LYS A 92 -6.81 10.17 -10.20
CA LYS A 92 -6.25 10.02 -11.55
C LYS A 92 -4.81 10.50 -11.65
N LYS A 93 -4.41 11.56 -10.94
CA LYS A 93 -3.04 12.09 -10.99
C LYS A 93 -2.03 11.09 -10.43
N ILE A 94 -2.41 10.37 -9.38
CA ILE A 94 -1.59 9.31 -8.78
C ILE A 94 -1.64 8.04 -9.64
N LEU A 95 -2.83 7.64 -10.11
CA LEU A 95 -3.00 6.45 -10.95
C LEU A 95 -2.28 6.50 -12.30
N CYS A 96 -1.95 7.69 -12.80
CA CYS A 96 -1.11 7.83 -14.00
C CYS A 96 0.40 7.70 -13.73
N ARG A 97 0.82 7.68 -12.45
CA ARG A 97 2.22 7.71 -12.04
C ARG A 97 2.69 6.44 -11.34
N ILE A 98 1.76 5.64 -10.82
CA ILE A 98 2.04 4.42 -10.04
C ILE A 98 1.88 3.18 -10.93
N ASP A 99 2.65 2.13 -10.66
CA ASP A 99 2.43 0.84 -11.31
C ASP A 99 0.99 0.30 -11.04
N PRO A 100 0.23 -0.11 -12.07
CA PRO A 100 -1.08 -0.73 -11.89
C PRO A 100 -1.10 -2.03 -11.05
N SER A 101 0.05 -2.67 -10.81
CA SER A 101 0.23 -3.86 -9.97
C SER A 101 -0.12 -3.55 -8.51
N VAL A 102 0.39 -2.43 -8.01
CA VAL A 102 0.27 -2.01 -6.61
C VAL A 102 -0.98 -1.16 -6.31
N ALA A 103 -1.82 -0.91 -7.31
CA ALA A 103 -3.04 -0.11 -7.16
C ALA A 103 -4.33 -0.93 -7.36
N GLY A 104 -5.38 -0.63 -6.58
CA GLY A 104 -6.71 -1.22 -6.77
C GLY A 104 -7.44 -0.73 -8.03
N TYR A 105 -6.97 0.37 -8.62
CA TYR A 105 -7.51 1.00 -9.82
C TYR A 105 -6.38 1.37 -10.78
N LYS A 106 -6.70 1.61 -12.05
CA LYS A 106 -5.77 2.11 -13.06
C LYS A 106 -6.47 2.97 -14.11
N THR A 107 -5.72 3.71 -14.90
CA THR A 107 -6.28 4.44 -16.04
C THR A 107 -6.31 3.56 -17.30
N SER A 108 -7.45 3.55 -18.00
CA SER A 108 -7.59 2.96 -19.33
C SER A 108 -6.84 3.78 -20.38
N LYS A 109 -6.68 3.22 -21.60
CA LYS A 109 -6.14 3.96 -22.76
C LYS A 109 -6.93 5.22 -23.10
N THR A 110 -8.23 5.25 -22.75
CA THR A 110 -9.12 6.40 -22.95
C THR A 110 -9.14 7.36 -21.76
N GLY A 111 -8.32 7.12 -20.74
CA GLY A 111 -8.20 7.97 -19.55
C GLY A 111 -9.30 7.77 -18.50
N ASN A 112 -10.09 6.70 -18.59
CA ASN A 112 -11.10 6.34 -17.58
C ASN A 112 -10.47 5.56 -16.44
N ILE A 113 -10.97 5.74 -15.21
CA ILE A 113 -10.53 4.94 -14.06
C ILE A 113 -11.28 3.61 -14.08
N ILE A 114 -10.55 2.50 -14.09
CA ILE A 114 -11.08 1.14 -14.08
C ILE A 114 -10.43 0.32 -12.95
N PRO A 115 -11.07 -0.72 -12.42
CA PRO A 115 -10.44 -1.62 -11.45
C PRO A 115 -9.16 -2.26 -12.02
N SER A 116 -8.13 -2.39 -11.19
CA SER A 116 -6.97 -3.21 -11.54
C SER A 116 -7.31 -4.69 -11.38
N LYS A 117 -6.91 -5.52 -12.35
CA LYS A 117 -7.24 -6.96 -12.38
C LYS A 117 -6.32 -7.80 -11.49
N ASN A 118 -5.29 -7.21 -10.92
CA ASN A 118 -4.33 -7.90 -10.08
C ASN A 118 -5.03 -8.31 -8.79
N LYS A 119 -5.16 -9.62 -8.58
CA LYS A 119 -5.89 -10.28 -7.48
C LYS A 119 -5.00 -11.32 -6.81
N TRP A 120 -3.73 -11.00 -6.56
CA TRP A 120 -2.76 -11.96 -6.02
C TRP A 120 -3.08 -12.40 -4.58
N TRP A 121 -4.02 -11.72 -3.92
CA TRP A 121 -4.56 -12.05 -2.59
C TRP A 121 -5.86 -12.89 -2.63
N GLN A 122 -6.25 -13.42 -3.80
CA GLN A 122 -7.43 -14.31 -3.94
C GLN A 122 -7.05 -15.80 -4.03
N LEU A 123 -5.87 -16.19 -3.52
CA LEU A 123 -5.49 -17.59 -3.38
C LEU A 123 -6.00 -18.15 -2.05
#